data_AF-A0A2N8L2D1-F1
#
_entry.id   AF-A0A2N8L2D1-F1
#
_cell.length_a   1.000
_cell.length_b   1.000
_cell.length_c   1.000
_cell.angle_alpha   90.00
_cell.angle_beta   90.00
_cell.angle_gamma   90.00
#
_symmetry.space_group_name_H-M   'P 1'
#
loop_
_entity.id
_entity.type
_entity.pdbx_description
1 polymer ?
#
loop_
_entity_poly.entity_id
_entity_poly.type
_entity_poly.pdbx_seq_one_letter_code
_entity_poly.pdbx_strand_id
1 'polypeptide(L)'
;MRFRRSYADLLAHPRYTGAAQFFLDHLYGPGDFSRRDAQFARVVPTVVRLFPNDVVSTVAKLAELHALSEDLDTRMAEELFADGCPISPEAYLQAWQKTGMREQREMQIELTIQIGAELERLTRKPLLRQALRMMRGPAGAAGLTELQSFLEVGFDTFRAMKGADEFLSTVDRRERTLCDALFETSILGRSAKENSDLAQIRRYFSA
;
A
#
# COMPACT_ATOMS: atom_id res chain seq x y z
N MET A 1 -1.23 13.65 -6.50
CA MET A 1 -1.49 12.49 -5.62
C MET A 1 -0.73 12.66 -4.31
N ARG A 2 -1.38 12.41 -3.15
CA ARG A 2 -0.80 12.53 -1.80
C ARG A 2 0.56 11.85 -1.68
N PHE A 3 0.62 10.57 -2.09
CA PHE A 3 1.81 9.73 -1.97
C PHE A 3 3.06 10.38 -2.60
N ARG A 4 2.93 10.91 -3.83
CA ARG A 4 4.04 11.58 -4.52
C ARG A 4 4.62 12.76 -3.74
N ARG A 5 3.80 13.47 -2.94
CA ARG A 5 4.26 14.58 -2.09
C ARG A 5 4.86 14.09 -0.78
N SER A 6 4.17 13.19 -0.09
CA SER A 6 4.62 12.62 1.18
C SER A 6 5.94 11.86 1.06
N TYR A 7 6.28 11.40 -0.13
CA TYR A 7 7.50 10.62 -0.43
C TYR A 7 8.39 11.26 -1.50
N ALA A 8 8.28 12.57 -1.73
CA ALA A 8 9.05 13.28 -2.76
C ALA A 8 10.57 13.11 -2.58
N ASP A 9 11.05 13.09 -1.33
CA ASP A 9 12.44 12.82 -0.99
C ASP A 9 12.86 11.38 -1.34
N LEU A 10 12.03 10.38 -1.08
CA LEU A 10 12.33 8.99 -1.44
C LEU A 10 12.33 8.78 -2.97
N LEU A 11 11.46 9.51 -3.67
CA LEU A 11 11.41 9.51 -5.15
C LEU A 11 12.64 10.18 -5.75
N ALA A 12 13.19 11.22 -5.11
CA ALA A 12 14.41 11.89 -5.55
C ALA A 12 15.69 11.15 -5.13
N HIS A 13 15.63 10.27 -4.13
CA HIS A 13 16.78 9.57 -3.61
C HIS A 13 17.21 8.41 -4.53
N PRO A 14 18.46 8.38 -5.07
CA PRO A 14 18.89 7.37 -6.04
C PRO A 14 18.73 5.92 -5.58
N ARG A 15 18.83 5.68 -4.26
CA ARG A 15 18.64 4.34 -3.68
C ARG A 15 17.17 3.91 -3.57
N TYR A 16 16.26 4.85 -3.34
CA TYR A 16 14.85 4.56 -3.01
C TYR A 16 13.89 4.85 -4.14
N THR A 17 14.31 5.58 -5.17
CA THR A 17 13.47 5.99 -6.29
C THR A 17 12.74 4.81 -6.93
N GLY A 18 13.43 3.70 -7.19
CA GLY A 18 12.81 2.51 -7.79
C GLY A 18 11.71 1.91 -6.94
N ALA A 19 11.89 1.88 -5.61
CA ALA A 19 10.86 1.39 -4.69
C ALA A 19 9.71 2.35 -4.54
N ALA A 20 9.99 3.64 -4.29
CA ALA A 20 8.95 4.65 -4.19
C ALA A 20 8.11 4.73 -5.49
N GLN A 21 8.75 4.56 -6.65
CA GLN A 21 8.09 4.52 -7.95
C GLN A 21 7.28 3.23 -8.14
N PHE A 22 7.78 2.06 -7.73
CA PHE A 22 7.02 0.81 -7.75
C PHE A 22 5.72 0.92 -6.95
N PHE A 23 5.77 1.52 -5.75
CA PHE A 23 4.55 1.79 -4.97
C PHE A 23 3.59 2.73 -5.71
N LEU A 24 4.11 3.79 -6.35
CA LEU A 24 3.28 4.71 -7.14
C LEU A 24 2.64 4.07 -8.36
N ASP A 25 3.34 3.17 -9.06
CA ASP A 25 2.88 2.64 -10.33
C ASP A 25 2.03 1.38 -10.15
N HIS A 26 2.34 0.58 -9.13
CA HIS A 26 1.75 -0.75 -8.97
C HIS A 26 0.88 -0.90 -7.72
N LEU A 27 0.91 0.00 -6.75
CA LEU A 27 0.07 -0.12 -5.53
C LEU A 27 -0.91 1.04 -5.38
N TYR A 28 -0.48 2.26 -5.68
CA TYR A 28 -1.28 3.49 -5.51
C TYR A 28 -1.50 4.26 -6.83
N GLY A 29 -1.19 3.63 -7.96
CA GLY A 29 -1.32 4.23 -9.27
C GLY A 29 -2.78 4.29 -9.73
N PRO A 30 -3.11 5.15 -10.71
CA PRO A 30 -4.45 5.21 -11.30
C PRO A 30 -4.79 4.00 -12.20
N GLY A 31 -3.99 2.93 -12.16
CA GLY A 31 -4.17 1.76 -13.00
C GLY A 31 -5.29 0.84 -12.48
N ASP A 32 -5.94 0.11 -13.39
CA ASP A 32 -6.85 -0.98 -13.04
C ASP A 32 -6.03 -2.19 -12.57
N PHE A 33 -6.13 -2.50 -11.27
CA PHE A 33 -5.44 -3.64 -10.64
C PHE A 33 -6.33 -4.89 -10.51
N SER A 34 -7.59 -4.84 -10.91
CA SER A 34 -8.55 -5.93 -10.71
C SER A 34 -8.10 -7.24 -11.37
N ARG A 35 -7.42 -7.16 -12.52
CA ARG A 35 -6.87 -8.34 -13.21
C ARG A 35 -5.77 -9.01 -12.40
N ARG A 36 -4.84 -8.24 -11.83
CA ARG A 36 -3.77 -8.76 -10.97
C ARG A 36 -4.35 -9.37 -9.70
N ASP A 37 -5.30 -8.70 -9.07
CA ASP A 37 -5.87 -9.13 -7.79
C ASP A 37 -6.68 -10.43 -7.98
N ALA A 38 -7.43 -10.56 -9.08
CA ALA A 38 -8.07 -11.81 -9.46
C ALA A 38 -7.06 -12.95 -9.74
N GLN A 39 -5.93 -12.65 -10.39
CA GLN A 39 -4.86 -13.63 -10.59
C GLN A 39 -4.22 -14.05 -9.26
N PHE A 40 -4.05 -13.11 -8.32
CA PHE A 40 -3.53 -13.38 -6.98
C PHE A 40 -4.45 -14.32 -6.21
N ALA A 41 -5.74 -14.02 -6.12
CA ALA A 41 -6.73 -14.87 -5.45
C ALA A 41 -6.73 -16.30 -5.99
N ARG A 42 -6.60 -16.48 -7.32
CA ARG A 42 -6.52 -17.80 -7.97
C ARG A 42 -5.28 -18.60 -7.59
N VAL A 43 -4.15 -17.94 -7.29
CA VAL A 43 -2.88 -18.64 -6.99
C VAL A 43 -2.70 -18.99 -5.53
N VAL A 44 -3.38 -18.30 -4.60
CA VAL A 44 -3.25 -18.50 -3.15
C VAL A 44 -3.30 -19.99 -2.73
N PRO A 45 -4.29 -20.81 -3.17
CA PRO A 45 -4.35 -22.22 -2.78
C PRO A 45 -3.12 -23.02 -3.25
N THR A 46 -2.59 -22.69 -4.43
CA THR A 46 -1.39 -23.35 -4.97
C THR A 46 -0.15 -22.93 -4.19
N VAL A 47 -0.03 -21.65 -3.83
CA VAL A 47 1.09 -21.15 -3.03
C VAL A 47 1.13 -21.82 -1.66
N VAL A 48 -0.02 -21.87 -0.97
CA VAL A 48 -0.16 -22.51 0.35
C VAL A 48 0.28 -23.98 0.31
N ARG A 49 0.01 -24.69 -0.79
CA ARG A 49 0.34 -26.11 -0.93
C ARG A 49 1.80 -26.38 -1.30
N LEU A 50 2.43 -25.52 -2.11
CA LEU A 50 3.69 -25.82 -2.78
C LEU A 50 4.90 -25.04 -2.25
N PHE A 51 4.69 -23.94 -1.52
CA PHE A 51 5.77 -23.06 -1.09
C PHE A 51 6.13 -23.26 0.39
N PRO A 52 7.35 -22.88 0.80
CA PRO A 52 7.75 -22.98 2.19
C PRO A 52 6.94 -22.02 3.08
N ASN A 53 6.86 -22.34 4.37
CA ASN A 53 6.01 -21.65 5.34
C ASN A 53 6.24 -20.13 5.42
N ASP A 54 7.45 -19.64 5.15
CA ASP A 54 7.74 -18.20 5.16
C ASP A 54 7.08 -17.45 4.01
N VAL A 55 7.08 -18.04 2.81
CA VAL A 55 6.35 -17.49 1.66
C VAL A 55 4.86 -17.54 1.92
N VAL A 56 4.35 -18.65 2.46
CA VAL A 56 2.92 -18.80 2.78
C VAL A 56 2.48 -17.76 3.81
N SER A 57 3.26 -17.55 4.87
CA SER A 57 2.97 -16.52 5.89
C SER A 57 2.94 -15.11 5.29
N THR A 58 3.87 -14.80 4.39
CA THR A 58 3.90 -13.50 3.70
C THR A 58 2.67 -13.31 2.81
N VAL A 59 2.25 -14.35 2.09
CA VAL A 59 1.03 -14.32 1.25
C VAL A 59 -0.23 -14.20 2.09
N ALA A 60 -0.30 -14.85 3.25
CA ALA A 60 -1.42 -14.71 4.17
C ALA A 60 -1.56 -13.25 4.68
N LYS A 61 -0.45 -12.62 5.09
CA LYS A 61 -0.45 -11.21 5.50
C LYS A 61 -0.84 -10.27 4.36
N LEU A 62 -0.40 -10.55 3.13
CA LEU A 62 -0.82 -9.80 1.95
C LEU A 62 -2.33 -9.91 1.70
N ALA A 63 -2.89 -11.12 1.83
CA ALA A 63 -4.33 -11.33 1.70
C ALA A 63 -5.12 -10.61 2.81
N GLU A 64 -4.62 -10.65 4.04
CA GLU A 64 -5.19 -9.91 5.18
C GLU A 64 -5.17 -8.40 4.95
N LEU A 65 -4.03 -7.84 4.53
CA LEU A 65 -3.90 -6.43 4.19
C LEU A 65 -4.86 -6.03 3.06
N HIS A 66 -5.01 -6.88 2.04
CA HIS A 66 -5.92 -6.62 0.93
C HIS A 66 -7.38 -6.57 1.41
N ALA A 67 -7.83 -7.59 2.14
CA ALA A 67 -9.19 -7.64 2.68
C ALA A 67 -9.50 -6.45 3.61
N LEU A 68 -8.54 -6.09 4.47
CA LEU A 68 -8.67 -4.92 5.34
C LEU A 68 -8.77 -3.61 4.54
N SER A 69 -7.97 -3.47 3.48
CA SER A 69 -8.01 -2.29 2.62
C SER A 69 -9.34 -2.18 1.88
N GLU A 70 -9.86 -3.30 1.37
CA GLU A 70 -11.16 -3.36 0.69
C GLU A 70 -12.33 -3.02 1.63
N ASP A 71 -12.33 -3.53 2.88
CA ASP A 71 -13.34 -3.17 3.90
C ASP A 71 -13.31 -1.67 4.22
N LEU A 72 -12.11 -1.10 4.41
CA LEU A 72 -11.94 0.33 4.67
C LEU A 72 -12.36 1.20 3.49
N ASP A 73 -12.02 0.80 2.26
CA ASP A 73 -12.36 1.53 1.05
C ASP A 73 -13.87 1.45 0.74
N THR A 74 -14.50 0.30 1.00
CA THR A 74 -15.96 0.13 0.86
C THR A 74 -16.70 1.05 1.81
N ARG A 75 -16.34 1.05 3.10
CA ARG A 75 -16.96 1.95 4.11
C ARG A 75 -16.74 3.41 3.76
N MET A 76 -15.53 3.76 3.32
CA MET A 76 -15.20 5.11 2.83
C MET A 76 -16.13 5.53 1.69
N ALA A 77 -16.33 4.65 0.70
CA ALA A 77 -17.21 4.94 -0.42
C ALA A 77 -18.66 5.09 0.02
N GLU A 78 -19.17 4.18 0.87
CA GLU A 78 -20.53 4.25 1.40
C GLU A 78 -20.80 5.57 2.13
N GLU A 79 -19.87 5.99 3.01
CA GLU A 79 -19.98 7.25 3.74
C GLU A 79 -19.85 8.48 2.82
N LEU A 80 -18.91 8.46 1.88
CA LEU A 80 -18.64 9.60 1.01
C LEU A 80 -19.78 9.86 0.01
N PHE A 81 -20.49 8.81 -0.40
CA PHE A 81 -21.59 8.89 -1.37
C PHE A 81 -22.99 8.83 -0.73
N ALA A 82 -23.10 8.69 0.60
CA ALA A 82 -24.39 8.56 1.30
C ALA A 82 -25.37 9.70 0.96
N ASP A 83 -24.88 10.94 0.91
CA ASP A 83 -25.71 12.13 0.70
C ASP A 83 -25.73 12.62 -0.77
N GLY A 84 -25.07 11.91 -1.69
CA GLY A 84 -24.98 12.30 -3.11
C GLY A 84 -24.27 13.64 -3.37
N CYS A 85 -23.61 14.21 -2.35
CA CYS A 85 -22.88 15.46 -2.47
C CYS A 85 -21.57 15.29 -3.27
N PRO A 86 -21.11 16.33 -3.98
CA PRO A 86 -19.80 16.32 -4.60
C PRO A 86 -18.67 16.10 -3.56
N ILE A 87 -17.67 15.32 -3.94
CA ILE A 87 -16.50 15.06 -3.09
C ILE A 87 -15.71 16.35 -2.88
N SER A 88 -15.63 16.81 -1.62
CA SER A 88 -14.73 17.87 -1.18
C SER A 88 -13.63 17.32 -0.26
N PRO A 89 -12.50 18.02 -0.07
CA PRO A 89 -11.49 17.62 0.92
C PRO A 89 -12.06 17.48 2.33
N GLU A 90 -13.01 18.33 2.72
CA GLU A 90 -13.67 18.29 4.02
C GLU A 90 -14.60 17.07 4.14
N ALA A 91 -15.38 16.76 3.09
CA ALA A 91 -16.22 15.57 3.04
C ALA A 91 -15.38 14.28 3.07
N TYR A 92 -14.27 14.26 2.33
CA TYR A 92 -13.31 13.15 2.36
C TYR A 92 -12.72 12.95 3.75
N LEU A 93 -12.28 14.02 4.43
CA LEU A 93 -11.72 13.90 5.77
C LEU A 93 -12.76 13.44 6.79
N GLN A 94 -13.99 13.95 6.72
CA GLN A 94 -15.09 13.49 7.57
C GLN A 94 -15.40 12.01 7.35
N ALA A 95 -15.51 11.57 6.08
CA ALA A 95 -15.71 10.17 5.74
C ALA A 95 -14.55 9.31 6.26
N TRP A 96 -13.31 9.78 6.09
CA TRP A 96 -12.12 9.09 6.59
C TRP A 96 -12.09 8.96 8.09
N GLN A 97 -12.47 10.00 8.85
CA GLN A 97 -12.51 9.92 10.31
C GLN A 97 -13.63 9.01 10.82
N LYS A 98 -14.80 9.05 10.17
CA LYS A 98 -15.95 8.20 10.54
C LYS A 98 -15.70 6.72 10.29
N THR A 99 -15.04 6.40 9.18
CA THR A 99 -14.84 5.01 8.73
C THR A 99 -13.46 4.47 9.08
N GLY A 100 -12.49 5.36 9.30
CA GLY A 100 -11.07 5.04 9.37
C GLY A 100 -10.60 4.43 10.68
N MET A 101 -11.49 3.81 11.47
CA MET A 101 -11.25 3.08 12.73
C MET A 101 -9.76 2.95 13.09
N ARG A 102 -9.33 3.66 14.15
CA ARG A 102 -7.90 3.82 14.47
C ARG A 102 -7.15 2.50 14.53
N GLU A 103 -7.70 1.50 15.22
CA GLU A 103 -7.12 0.17 15.32
C GLU A 103 -6.93 -0.51 13.96
N GLN A 104 -7.89 -0.39 13.05
CA GLN A 104 -7.79 -0.95 11.70
C GLN A 104 -6.71 -0.24 10.87
N ARG A 105 -6.55 1.08 11.00
CA ARG A 105 -5.46 1.80 10.32
C ARG A 105 -4.09 1.45 10.88
N GLU A 106 -3.98 1.29 12.19
CA GLU A 106 -2.76 0.79 12.82
C GLU A 106 -2.40 -0.62 12.32
N MET A 107 -3.38 -1.51 12.24
CA MET A 107 -3.19 -2.85 11.68
C MET A 107 -2.77 -2.80 10.20
N GLN A 108 -3.37 -1.91 9.39
CA GLN A 108 -3.00 -1.72 7.99
C GLN A 108 -1.53 -1.29 7.84
N ILE A 109 -1.08 -0.35 8.68
CA ILE A 109 0.33 0.09 8.70
C ILE A 109 1.23 -1.07 9.15
N GLU A 110 0.88 -1.75 10.24
CA GLU A 110 1.68 -2.86 10.76
C GLU A 110 1.85 -3.99 9.74
N LEU A 111 0.77 -4.45 9.12
CA LEU A 111 0.81 -5.46 8.05
C LEU A 111 1.72 -5.00 6.90
N THR A 112 1.61 -3.74 6.48
CA THR A 112 2.45 -3.18 5.42
C THR A 112 3.95 -3.28 5.75
N ILE A 113 4.33 -2.91 6.98
CA ILE A 113 5.72 -2.98 7.44
C ILE A 113 6.20 -4.43 7.57
N GLN A 114 5.38 -5.31 8.13
CA GLN A 114 5.71 -6.73 8.26
C GLN A 114 5.91 -7.39 6.88
N ILE A 115 5.05 -7.10 5.91
CA ILE A 115 5.19 -7.59 4.53
C ILE A 115 6.49 -7.07 3.91
N GLY A 116 6.79 -5.77 4.07
CA GLY A 116 8.02 -5.18 3.56
C GLY A 116 9.28 -5.85 4.10
N ALA A 117 9.33 -6.11 5.41
CA ALA A 117 10.45 -6.79 6.07
C ALA A 117 10.61 -8.24 5.60
N GLU A 118 9.50 -8.96 5.40
CA GLU A 118 9.53 -10.32 4.85
C GLU A 118 9.98 -10.34 3.40
N LEU A 119 9.51 -9.40 2.57
CA LEU A 119 9.97 -9.25 1.18
C LEU A 119 11.47 -8.96 1.10
N GLU A 120 12.01 -8.13 1.99
CA GLU A 120 13.45 -7.93 2.10
C GLU A 120 14.19 -9.26 2.36
N ARG A 121 13.71 -10.06 3.31
CA ARG A 121 14.32 -11.35 3.63
C ARG A 121 14.24 -12.33 2.45
N LEU A 122 13.10 -12.38 1.76
CA LEU A 122 12.87 -13.24 0.60
C LEU A 122 13.73 -12.82 -0.60
N THR A 123 13.89 -11.53 -0.85
CA THR A 123 14.67 -11.00 -1.99
C THR A 123 16.17 -11.24 -1.88
N ARG A 124 16.67 -11.50 -0.66
CA ARG A 124 18.05 -11.94 -0.41
C ARG A 124 18.30 -13.40 -0.82
N LYS A 125 17.26 -14.21 -1.10
CA LYS A 125 17.41 -15.63 -1.51
C LYS A 125 17.57 -15.75 -3.03
N PRO A 126 18.77 -16.08 -3.55
CA PRO A 126 19.01 -16.12 -5.00
C PRO A 126 18.17 -17.17 -5.74
N LEU A 127 17.84 -18.29 -5.07
CA LEU A 127 17.01 -19.35 -5.64
C LEU A 127 15.57 -18.89 -5.93
N LEU A 128 15.01 -18.01 -5.09
CA LEU A 128 13.64 -17.49 -5.33
C LEU A 128 13.58 -16.64 -6.59
N ARG A 129 14.63 -15.87 -6.89
CA ARG A 129 14.71 -15.09 -8.13
C ARG A 129 14.73 -15.98 -9.37
N GLN A 130 15.51 -17.07 -9.33
CA GLN A 130 15.57 -18.02 -10.43
C GLN A 130 14.25 -18.75 -10.62
N ALA A 131 13.65 -19.23 -9.53
CA ALA A 131 12.33 -19.86 -9.55
C ALA A 131 11.29 -18.92 -10.18
N LEU A 132 11.26 -17.66 -9.75
CA LEU A 132 10.35 -16.66 -10.30
C LEU A 132 10.54 -16.50 -11.82
N ARG A 133 11.78 -16.35 -12.31
CA ARG A 133 12.04 -16.23 -13.76
C ARG A 133 11.62 -17.46 -14.56
N MET A 134 11.78 -18.67 -14.01
CA MET A 134 11.35 -19.90 -14.67
C MET A 134 9.83 -20.01 -14.76
N MET A 135 9.09 -19.37 -13.85
CA MET A 135 7.63 -19.36 -13.84
C MET A 135 7.00 -18.48 -14.92
N ARG A 136 7.75 -17.66 -15.67
CA ARG A 136 7.21 -16.82 -16.75
C ARG A 136 6.37 -17.58 -17.78
N GLY A 137 6.88 -18.71 -18.28
CA GLY A 137 6.18 -19.54 -19.26
C GLY A 137 4.90 -20.16 -18.70
N PRO A 138 4.99 -20.94 -17.60
CA PRO A 138 3.82 -21.50 -16.93
C PRO A 138 2.78 -20.45 -16.51
N ALA A 139 3.22 -19.29 -15.99
CA ALA A 139 2.32 -18.20 -15.62
C ALA A 139 1.58 -17.64 -16.83
N GLY A 140 2.27 -17.45 -17.95
CA GLY A 140 1.64 -17.04 -19.20
C GLY A 140 0.57 -18.04 -19.68
N ALA A 141 0.89 -19.33 -19.65
CA ALA A 141 -0.05 -20.38 -20.03
C ALA A 141 -1.27 -20.47 -19.09
N ALA A 142 -1.12 -20.11 -17.82
CA ALA A 142 -2.20 -20.10 -16.83
C ALA A 142 -3.00 -18.78 -16.77
N GLY A 143 -2.63 -17.78 -17.59
CA GLY A 143 -3.23 -16.44 -17.57
C GLY A 143 -2.88 -15.63 -16.31
N LEU A 144 -1.68 -15.83 -15.77
CA LEU A 144 -1.14 -15.19 -14.56
C LEU A 144 -0.01 -14.18 -14.87
N THR A 145 0.03 -13.67 -16.11
CA THR A 145 1.14 -12.82 -16.60
C THR A 145 1.28 -11.52 -15.80
N GLU A 146 0.18 -10.88 -15.40
CA GLU A 146 0.25 -9.61 -14.67
C GLU A 146 0.77 -9.81 -13.25
N LEU A 147 0.30 -10.85 -12.57
CA LEU A 147 0.84 -11.23 -11.27
C LEU A 147 2.33 -11.57 -11.36
N GLN A 148 2.72 -12.34 -12.38
CA GLN A 148 4.13 -12.69 -12.60
C GLN A 148 4.99 -11.45 -12.82
N SER A 149 4.58 -10.53 -13.69
CA SER A 149 5.31 -9.28 -13.94
C SER A 149 5.39 -8.42 -12.69
N PHE A 150 4.30 -8.29 -11.93
CA PHE A 150 4.28 -7.55 -10.67
C PHE A 150 5.27 -8.12 -9.65
N LEU A 151 5.29 -9.44 -9.46
CA LEU A 151 6.22 -10.10 -8.54
C LEU A 151 7.68 -9.90 -8.96
N GLU A 152 7.98 -9.97 -10.26
CA GLU A 152 9.35 -9.76 -10.76
C GLU A 152 9.84 -8.33 -10.54
N VAL A 153 9.01 -7.34 -10.89
CA VAL A 153 9.36 -5.92 -10.70
C VAL A 153 9.51 -5.63 -9.21
N GLY A 154 8.61 -6.13 -8.36
CA GLY A 154 8.70 -5.98 -6.90
C GLY A 154 9.99 -6.60 -6.36
N PHE A 155 10.31 -7.83 -6.77
CA PHE A 155 11.51 -8.53 -6.33
C PHE A 155 12.79 -7.78 -6.71
N ASP A 156 12.93 -7.38 -7.98
CA ASP A 156 14.12 -6.70 -8.46
C ASP A 156 14.25 -5.29 -7.84
N THR A 157 13.13 -4.62 -7.59
CA THR A 157 13.07 -3.32 -6.90
C THR A 157 13.57 -3.40 -5.45
N PHE A 158 13.02 -4.30 -4.64
CA PHE A 158 13.46 -4.47 -3.24
C PHE A 158 14.92 -4.93 -3.16
N ARG A 159 15.36 -5.79 -4.09
CA ARG A 159 16.75 -6.23 -4.16
C ARG A 159 17.70 -5.08 -4.52
N ALA A 160 17.32 -4.19 -5.43
CA ALA A 160 18.13 -3.04 -5.85
C ALA A 160 18.35 -2.03 -4.71
N MET A 161 17.41 -1.94 -3.76
CA MET A 161 17.50 -1.06 -2.60
C MET A 161 18.67 -1.42 -1.65
N LYS A 162 19.16 -2.67 -1.68
CA LYS A 162 20.24 -3.18 -0.82
C LYS A 162 19.96 -2.91 0.67
N GLY A 163 18.79 -3.35 1.13
CA GLY A 163 18.33 -3.18 2.51
C GLY A 163 17.17 -2.19 2.62
N ALA A 164 16.09 -2.61 3.27
CA ALA A 164 14.84 -1.85 3.32
C ALA A 164 14.57 -1.17 4.68
N ASP A 165 15.38 -1.44 5.72
CA ASP A 165 15.16 -0.92 7.08
C ASP A 165 14.88 0.60 7.15
N GLU A 166 15.72 1.42 6.53
CA GLU A 166 15.57 2.88 6.51
C GLU A 166 14.33 3.32 5.73
N PHE A 167 14.01 2.61 4.63
CA PHE A 167 12.83 2.89 3.82
C PHE A 167 11.55 2.55 4.61
N LEU A 168 11.50 1.35 5.20
CA LEU A 168 10.35 0.86 5.97
C LEU A 168 10.12 1.70 7.23
N SER A 169 11.18 2.05 7.98
CA SER A 169 11.06 2.94 9.14
C SER A 169 10.58 4.35 8.77
N THR A 170 11.00 4.84 7.59
CA THR A 170 10.50 6.13 7.07
C THR A 170 9.02 6.06 6.71
N VAL A 171 8.58 4.97 6.06
CA VAL A 171 7.17 4.74 5.72
C VAL A 171 6.33 4.62 7.00
N ASP A 172 6.74 3.77 7.94
CA ASP A 172 6.05 3.54 9.21
C ASP A 172 5.81 4.85 9.98
N ARG A 173 6.89 5.61 10.21
CA ARG A 173 6.81 6.89 10.92
C ARG A 173 5.87 7.87 10.22
N ARG A 174 5.94 7.98 8.88
CA ARG A 174 5.14 8.93 8.11
C ARG A 174 3.66 8.58 8.10
N GLU A 175 3.33 7.31 7.89
CA GLU A 175 1.93 6.88 7.86
C GLU A 175 1.29 6.97 9.25
N ARG A 176 2.02 6.63 10.34
CA ARG A 176 1.54 6.87 11.71
C ARG A 176 1.32 8.34 12.01
N THR A 177 2.30 9.19 11.70
CA THR A 177 2.18 10.65 11.88
C THR A 177 0.98 11.22 11.12
N LEU A 178 0.75 10.73 9.89
CA LEU A 178 -0.38 11.15 9.08
C LEU A 178 -1.71 10.66 9.69
N CYS A 179 -1.77 9.39 10.10
CA CYS A 179 -2.94 8.80 10.75
C CYS A 179 -3.34 9.60 11.99
N ASP A 180 -2.38 9.90 12.86
CA ASP A 180 -2.58 10.71 14.06
C ASP A 180 -3.11 12.10 13.71
N ALA A 181 -2.47 12.81 12.78
CA ALA A 181 -2.91 14.14 12.36
C ALA A 181 -4.33 14.13 11.77
N LEU A 182 -4.68 13.12 10.97
CA LEU A 182 -6.01 12.99 10.39
C LEU A 182 -7.07 12.73 11.45
N PHE A 183 -6.77 11.98 12.52
CA PHE A 183 -7.70 11.75 13.62
C PHE A 183 -7.83 12.93 14.60
N GLU A 184 -6.74 13.66 14.83
CA GLU A 184 -6.74 14.80 15.76
C GLU A 184 -7.40 16.05 15.19
N THR A 185 -7.57 16.12 13.87
CA THR A 185 -8.19 17.27 13.20
C THR A 185 -9.68 17.38 13.53
N SER A 186 -10.08 18.40 14.30
CA SER A 186 -11.49 18.72 14.52
C SER A 186 -12.09 19.40 13.29
N ILE A 187 -13.28 18.96 12.87
CA ILE A 187 -14.05 19.54 11.75
C ILE A 187 -15.31 20.28 12.27
N LEU A 188 -15.48 20.34 13.59
CA LEU A 188 -16.63 20.98 14.24
C LEU A 188 -16.20 22.31 14.90
N GLY A 189 -16.27 23.39 14.13
CA GLY A 189 -16.39 24.77 14.67
C GLY A 189 -15.24 25.72 14.35
N ARG A 190 -15.26 26.32 13.14
CA ARG A 190 -14.30 27.32 12.61
C ARG A 190 -13.56 28.13 13.68
N SER A 191 -12.39 27.64 14.07
CA SER A 191 -11.40 28.39 14.85
C SER A 191 -10.12 28.64 14.04
N ALA A 192 -9.37 29.70 14.39
CA ALA A 192 -8.11 30.06 13.73
C ALA A 192 -7.03 28.95 13.83
N LYS A 193 -7.12 28.08 14.85
CA LYS A 193 -6.24 26.92 15.01
C LYS A 193 -6.57 25.81 14.00
N GLU A 194 -7.85 25.61 13.69
CA GLU A 194 -8.32 24.59 12.74
C GLU A 194 -8.01 24.95 11.28
N ASN A 195 -7.91 26.25 10.96
CA ASN A 195 -7.39 26.70 9.66
C ASN A 195 -5.92 26.29 9.44
N SER A 196 -5.13 26.17 10.52
CA SER A 196 -3.75 25.67 10.45
C SER A 196 -3.70 24.16 10.20
N ASP A 197 -4.55 23.39 10.90
CA ASP A 197 -4.60 21.93 10.78
C ASP A 197 -5.14 21.51 9.40
N LEU A 198 -6.21 22.15 8.93
CA LEU A 198 -6.72 21.97 7.56
C LEU A 198 -5.73 22.46 6.50
N ALA A 199 -4.93 23.50 6.77
CA ALA A 199 -3.85 23.92 5.86
C ALA A 199 -2.71 22.88 5.80
N GLN A 200 -2.37 22.25 6.92
CA GLN A 200 -1.38 21.17 6.98
C GLN A 200 -1.88 19.92 6.24
N ILE A 201 -3.15 19.56 6.39
CA ILE A 201 -3.81 18.51 5.60
C ILE A 201 -3.85 18.89 4.13
N ARG A 202 -4.26 20.11 3.79
CA ARG A 202 -4.25 20.58 2.39
C ARG A 202 -2.85 20.48 1.79
N ARG A 203 -1.75 20.73 2.52
CA ARG A 203 -0.39 20.48 1.99
C ARG A 203 -0.15 19.02 1.58
N TYR A 204 -0.77 18.05 2.27
CA TYR A 204 -0.74 16.65 1.85
C TYR A 204 -1.61 16.39 0.58
N PHE A 205 -2.69 17.15 0.36
CA PHE A 205 -3.69 16.86 -0.69
C PHE A 205 -3.78 17.86 -1.89
N SER A 206 -3.36 19.13 -1.80
CA SER A 206 -3.51 20.16 -2.85
C SER A 206 -2.39 20.19 -3.91
N ALA A 207 -2.79 20.21 -5.20
CA ALA A 207 -2.02 20.24 -6.48
C ALA A 207 -0.53 20.64 -6.40
#